data_AF-A0A7H5EU82-F1
#
_entry.id   AF-A0A7H5EU82-F1
#
_cell.length_a   1.000
_cell.length_b   1.000
_cell.length_c   1.000
_cell.angle_alpha   90.00
_cell.angle_beta   90.00
_cell.angle_gamma   90.00
#
_symmetry.space_group_name_H-M   'P 1'
#
loop_
_entity.id
_entity.type
_entity.pdbx_description
1 polymer ?
#
loop_
_entity_poly.entity_id
_entity_poly.type
_entity_poly.pdbx_seq_one_letter_code
_entity_poly.pdbx_strand_id
1 'polypeptide(L)'
;MGIGATSTPPATGEAIAQLMDLTRQLLAEQRETNRLLRKDLEPPSPWMTGDEAAAALGRPLTKSGEHLRCLKYFRERGYLTVHGSTRPYTYSRQQVMDLRKAIEQERAFMPSRFR
;
A
#
# COMPACT_ATOMS: atom_id res chain seq x y z
N MET A 1 -61.60 2.01 -21.57
CA MET A 1 -60.42 2.69 -20.99
C MET A 1 -59.78 1.75 -19.98
N GLY A 2 -58.49 1.46 -20.11
CA GLY A 2 -57.68 0.79 -19.09
C GLY A 2 -57.35 -0.68 -19.36
N ILE A 3 -56.28 -0.94 -20.12
CA ILE A 3 -55.70 -2.27 -20.33
C ILE A 3 -54.98 -2.67 -19.05
N GLY A 4 -55.52 -3.65 -18.32
CA GLY A 4 -54.83 -4.27 -17.19
C GLY A 4 -53.69 -5.12 -17.72
N ALA A 5 -52.47 -4.58 -17.70
CA ALA A 5 -51.27 -5.33 -17.99
C ALA A 5 -51.01 -6.32 -16.83
N THR A 6 -51.67 -7.48 -16.87
CA THR A 6 -51.25 -8.63 -16.09
C THR A 6 -49.99 -9.19 -16.75
N SER A 7 -48.81 -8.79 -16.28
CA SER A 7 -47.57 -9.50 -16.61
C SER A 7 -47.72 -10.92 -16.06
N THR A 8 -47.92 -11.89 -16.95
CA THR A 8 -47.83 -13.32 -16.62
C THR A 8 -46.55 -13.57 -15.84
N PRO A 9 -46.59 -14.30 -14.70
CA PRO A 9 -45.38 -14.66 -13.99
C PRO A 9 -44.49 -15.42 -14.99
N PRO A 10 -43.19 -15.08 -15.08
CA PRO A 10 -42.28 -15.76 -16.00
C PRO A 10 -42.38 -17.26 -15.74
N ALA A 11 -42.51 -18.06 -16.81
CA ALA A 11 -42.51 -19.51 -16.69
C ALA A 11 -41.28 -19.91 -15.87
N THR A 12 -41.41 -20.84 -14.94
CA THR A 12 -40.38 -21.14 -13.93
C THR A 12 -38.97 -21.33 -14.53
N GLY A 13 -38.88 -21.80 -15.77
CA GLY A 13 -37.62 -21.90 -16.54
C GLY A 13 -36.97 -20.56 -16.91
N GLU A 14 -37.74 -19.52 -17.26
CA GLU A 14 -37.21 -18.17 -17.55
C GLU A 14 -36.71 -17.48 -16.28
N ALA A 15 -37.41 -17.65 -15.15
CA ALA A 15 -36.96 -17.14 -13.85
C ALA A 15 -35.64 -17.80 -13.40
N ILE A 16 -35.50 -19.11 -13.65
CA ILE A 16 -34.25 -19.84 -13.39
C ILE A 16 -33.12 -19.38 -14.30
N ALA A 17 -33.39 -19.14 -15.59
CA ALA A 17 -32.40 -18.63 -16.53
C ALA A 17 -31.89 -17.24 -16.11
N GLN A 18 -32.82 -16.33 -15.74
CA GLN A 18 -32.48 -15.00 -15.24
C GLN A 18 -31.64 -15.08 -13.95
N LEU A 19 -31.98 -15.98 -13.02
CA LEU A 19 -31.19 -16.20 -11.81
C LEU A 19 -29.78 -16.74 -12.12
N MET A 20 -29.67 -17.66 -13.09
CA MET A 20 -28.37 -18.18 -13.55
C MET A 20 -27.50 -17.12 -14.23
N ASP A 21 -28.10 -16.14 -14.90
CA ASP A 21 -27.36 -15.03 -15.51
C ASP A 21 -26.91 -14.02 -14.45
N LEU A 22 -27.78 -13.69 -13.50
CA LEU A 22 -27.45 -12.81 -12.37
C LEU A 22 -26.37 -13.40 -11.48
N THR A 23 -26.44 -14.71 -11.18
CA THR A 23 -25.40 -15.39 -10.38
C THR A 23 -24.04 -15.41 -11.10
N ARG A 24 -24.03 -15.55 -12.44
CA ARG A 24 -22.81 -15.44 -13.24
C ARG A 24 -22.22 -14.02 -13.20
N GLN A 25 -23.06 -13.00 -13.31
CA GLN A 25 -22.62 -11.60 -13.21
C GLN A 25 -22.04 -11.29 -11.82
N LEU A 26 -22.75 -11.70 -10.76
CA LEU A 26 -22.32 -11.47 -9.39
C LEU A 26 -20.99 -12.17 -9.07
N LEU A 27 -20.80 -13.39 -9.60
CA LEU A 27 -19.52 -14.10 -9.46
C LEU A 27 -18.37 -13.39 -10.21
N ALA A 28 -18.65 -12.81 -11.37
CA ALA A 28 -17.66 -12.04 -12.13
C ALA A 28 -17.27 -10.75 -11.38
N GLU A 29 -18.26 -10.03 -10.85
CA GLU A 29 -18.04 -8.81 -10.05
C GLU A 29 -17.27 -9.14 -8.76
N GLN A 30 -17.58 -10.26 -8.10
CA GLN A 30 -16.86 -10.70 -6.91
C GLN A 30 -15.40 -11.06 -7.22
N ARG A 31 -15.12 -11.62 -8.40
CA ARG A 31 -13.73 -11.92 -8.83
C ARG A 31 -12.95 -10.64 -9.09
N GLU A 32 -13.57 -9.66 -9.74
CA GLU A 32 -12.89 -8.40 -10.04
C GLU A 32 -12.64 -7.58 -8.78
N THR A 33 -13.61 -7.51 -7.86
CA THR A 33 -13.40 -6.88 -6.54
C THR A 33 -12.31 -7.59 -5.74
N ASN A 34 -12.28 -8.93 -5.70
CA ASN A 34 -11.19 -9.67 -5.06
C ASN A 34 -9.82 -9.41 -5.71
N ARG A 35 -9.77 -9.25 -7.04
CA ARG A 35 -8.55 -8.92 -7.77
C ARG A 35 -8.03 -7.53 -7.40
N LEU A 36 -8.91 -6.54 -7.35
CA LEU A 36 -8.56 -5.18 -6.94
C LEU A 36 -8.09 -5.14 -5.49
N LEU A 37 -8.81 -5.80 -4.58
CA LEU A 37 -8.42 -5.92 -3.18
C LEU A 37 -7.04 -6.55 -3.03
N ARG A 38 -6.74 -7.63 -3.78
CA ARG A 38 -5.41 -8.26 -3.75
C ARG A 38 -4.28 -7.34 -4.21
N LYS A 39 -4.54 -6.48 -5.20
CA LYS A 39 -3.56 -5.50 -5.68
C LYS A 39 -3.26 -4.43 -4.63
N ASP A 40 -4.26 -4.04 -3.85
CA ASP A 40 -4.11 -3.07 -2.75
C ASP A 40 -3.59 -3.74 -1.45
N LEU A 41 -3.82 -5.04 -1.28
CA LEU A 41 -3.38 -5.84 -0.13
C LEU A 41 -2.00 -6.48 -0.29
N GLU A 42 -1.36 -6.43 -1.47
CA GLU A 42 0.04 -6.84 -1.57
C GLU A 42 0.83 -5.96 -0.58
N PRO A 43 1.34 -6.53 0.51
CA PRO A 43 2.02 -5.74 1.51
C PRO A 43 3.20 -5.09 0.80
N PRO A 44 3.32 -3.76 0.84
CA PRO A 44 4.42 -3.09 0.19
C PRO A 44 5.71 -3.72 0.70
N SER A 45 6.66 -3.98 -0.21
CA SER A 45 7.88 -4.72 0.09
C SER A 45 8.40 -4.37 1.50
N PRO A 46 8.63 -5.38 2.37
CA PRO A 46 9.08 -5.14 3.74
C PRO A 46 10.45 -4.44 3.76
N TRP A 47 11.15 -4.46 2.64
CA TRP A 47 12.41 -3.77 2.41
C TRP A 47 12.18 -2.53 1.54
N MET A 48 12.74 -1.41 1.97
CA MET A 48 12.80 -0.15 1.26
C MET A 48 14.22 0.13 0.79
N THR A 49 14.37 0.79 -0.35
CA THR A 49 15.66 1.32 -0.78
C THR A 49 16.06 2.52 0.07
N GLY A 50 17.35 2.91 0.06
CA GLY A 50 17.81 4.10 0.77
C GLY A 50 17.07 5.38 0.32
N ASP A 51 16.77 5.50 -0.97
CA ASP A 51 16.06 6.66 -1.50
C ASP A 51 14.60 6.71 -1.00
N GLU A 52 13.90 5.57 -1.04
CA GLU A 52 12.55 5.46 -0.48
C GLU A 52 12.52 5.71 1.03
N ALA A 53 13.51 5.19 1.77
CA ALA A 53 13.59 5.36 3.22
C ALA A 53 13.81 6.84 3.59
N ALA A 54 14.67 7.54 2.85
CA ALA A 54 14.88 8.97 3.05
C ALA A 54 13.62 9.78 2.72
N ALA A 55 12.92 9.42 1.63
CA ALA A 55 11.64 10.05 1.27
C ALA A 55 10.57 9.85 2.35
N ALA A 56 10.46 8.64 2.91
CA ALA A 56 9.51 8.33 3.98
C ALA A 56 9.78 9.10 5.28
N LEU A 57 11.05 9.42 5.57
CA LEU A 57 11.44 10.29 6.69
C LEU A 57 11.19 11.78 6.40
N GLY A 58 10.72 12.15 5.21
CA GLY A 58 10.46 13.54 4.82
C GLY A 58 11.68 14.28 4.26
N ARG A 59 12.73 13.57 3.82
CA ARG A 59 13.87 14.19 3.11
C ARG A 59 13.61 14.22 1.59
N PRO A 60 13.81 15.38 0.94
CA PRO A 60 13.78 15.43 -0.51
C PRO A 60 14.97 14.65 -1.08
N LEU A 61 14.74 13.86 -2.13
CA LEU A 61 15.82 13.17 -2.84
C LEU A 61 16.69 14.22 -3.54
N THR A 62 17.99 14.22 -3.26
CA THR A 62 18.95 15.13 -3.90
C THR A 62 19.93 14.34 -4.77
N LYS A 63 20.35 14.92 -5.89
CA LYS A 63 21.39 14.31 -6.76
C LYS A 63 22.75 14.18 -6.04
N SER A 64 22.97 14.95 -4.97
CA SER A 64 24.20 14.93 -4.16
C SER A 64 24.29 13.73 -3.19
N GLY A 65 23.20 12.97 -2.98
CA GLY A 65 23.18 11.85 -2.05
C GLY A 65 23.21 12.28 -0.57
N GLU A 66 22.98 13.55 -0.28
CA GLU A 66 22.90 14.06 1.10
C GLU A 66 21.75 13.43 1.88
N HIS A 67 20.66 13.07 1.19
CA HIS A 67 19.53 12.35 1.78
C HIS A 67 19.92 10.97 2.31
N LEU A 68 21.01 10.35 1.81
CA LEU A 68 21.53 9.09 2.36
C LEU A 68 22.41 9.30 3.60
N ARG A 69 22.93 10.52 3.83
CA ARG A 69 23.73 10.84 5.04
C ARG A 69 22.87 10.81 6.30
N CYS A 70 21.59 11.20 6.22
CA CYS A 70 20.69 11.10 7.37
C CYS A 70 20.46 9.63 7.78
N LEU A 71 20.32 8.73 6.81
CA LEU A 71 20.19 7.29 7.07
C LEU A 71 21.45 6.71 7.72
N LYS A 72 22.63 7.16 7.28
CA LYS A 72 23.90 6.79 7.93
C LYS A 72 23.93 7.22 9.40
N TYR A 73 23.52 8.45 9.70
CA TYR A 73 23.44 8.94 11.08
C TYR A 73 22.47 8.12 11.94
N PHE A 74 21.28 7.80 11.41
CA PHE A 74 20.31 6.98 12.14
C PHE A 74 20.79 5.55 12.38
N ARG A 75 21.56 4.98 11.44
CA ARG A 75 22.23 3.69 11.63
C ARG A 75 23.29 3.75 12.72
N GLU A 76 24.15 4.78 12.71
CA GLU A 76 25.20 4.97 13.73
C GLU A 76 24.62 5.19 15.13
N ARG A 77 23.45 5.82 15.23
CA ARG A 77 22.71 6.02 16.48
C ARG A 77 21.86 4.82 16.92
N GLY A 78 21.82 3.74 16.13
CA GLY A 78 21.07 2.53 16.47
C GLY A 78 19.56 2.61 16.25
N TYR A 79 19.05 3.61 15.53
CA TYR A 79 17.64 3.71 15.18
C TYR A 79 17.25 2.79 14.01
N LEU A 80 18.19 2.53 13.10
CA LEU A 80 18.01 1.64 11.95
C LEU A 80 18.97 0.45 12.08
N THR A 81 18.53 -0.60 12.76
CA THR A 81 19.33 -1.81 13.02
C THR A 81 19.09 -2.92 12.01
N VAL A 82 17.93 -2.93 11.35
CA VAL A 82 17.55 -3.94 10.36
C VAL A 82 17.79 -3.36 8.97
N HIS A 83 19.00 -3.57 8.46
CA HIS A 83 19.41 -3.15 7.13
C HIS A 83 20.15 -4.27 6.38
N GLY A 84 20.08 -4.23 5.04
CA GLY A 84 20.88 -5.10 4.18
C GLY A 84 22.37 -4.94 4.46
N SER A 85 23.14 -6.01 4.31
CA SER A 85 24.60 -5.98 4.49
C SER A 85 25.34 -5.48 3.23
N THR A 86 24.71 -5.56 2.07
CA THR A 86 25.30 -5.22 0.76
C THR A 86 24.83 -3.86 0.27
N ARG A 87 25.70 -3.11 -0.40
CA ARG A 87 25.33 -1.85 -1.07
C ARG A 87 24.63 -2.13 -2.41
N PRO A 88 23.58 -1.39 -2.79
CA PRO A 88 22.93 -0.32 -2.02
C PRO A 88 22.16 -0.87 -0.80
N TYR A 89 22.28 -0.18 0.34
CA TYR A 89 21.65 -0.63 1.58
C TYR A 89 20.13 -0.60 1.46
N THR A 90 19.49 -1.70 1.83
CA THR A 90 18.05 -1.79 2.04
C THR A 90 17.72 -1.62 3.52
N TYR A 91 16.55 -1.08 3.82
CA TYR A 91 16.09 -0.81 5.19
C TYR A 91 14.72 -1.45 5.42
N SER A 92 14.45 -1.90 6.64
CA SER A 92 13.11 -2.36 7.00
C SER A 92 12.10 -1.21 6.95
N ARG A 93 11.03 -1.38 6.18
CA ARG A 93 9.91 -0.43 6.09
C ARG A 93 9.32 -0.10 7.45
N GLN A 94 9.18 -1.12 8.30
CA GLN A 94 8.63 -0.98 9.64
C GLN A 94 9.48 -0.04 10.50
N GLN A 95 10.80 -0.27 10.55
CA GLN A 95 11.71 0.58 11.33
C GLN A 95 11.74 2.03 10.85
N VAL A 96 11.71 2.24 9.53
CA VAL A 96 11.69 3.59 8.96
C VAL A 96 10.40 4.32 9.36
N MET A 97 9.25 3.64 9.31
CA MET A 97 7.97 4.22 9.72
C MET A 97 7.90 4.48 11.22
N ASP A 98 8.46 3.59 12.05
CA ASP A 98 8.53 3.78 13.50
C ASP A 98 9.45 4.95 13.86
N LEU A 99 10.59 5.09 13.16
CA LEU A 99 11.47 6.23 13.29
C LEU A 99 10.78 7.54 12.88
N ARG A 100 10.03 7.54 11.77
CA ARG A 100 9.24 8.71 11.35
C ARG A 100 8.27 9.13 12.45
N LYS A 101 7.52 8.19 13.02
CA LYS A 101 6.61 8.47 14.15
C LYS A 101 7.37 9.01 15.36
N ALA A 102 8.56 8.48 15.66
CA ALA A 102 9.39 8.98 16.75
C ALA A 102 9.89 10.41 16.50
N ILE A 103 10.18 10.79 15.24
CA ILE A 103 10.55 12.15 14.85
C ILE A 103 9.34 13.09 14.98
N GLU A 104 8.16 12.67 14.51
CA GLU A 104 6.91 13.43 14.65
C GLU A 104 6.52 13.65 16.13
N GLN A 105 6.86 12.70 17.01
CA GLN A 105 6.67 12.80 18.46
C GLN A 105 7.83 13.51 19.19
N GLU A 106 8.76 14.13 18.46
CA GLU A 106 9.96 14.81 19.00
C GLU A 106 10.88 13.93 19.87
N ARG A 107 10.70 12.59 19.83
CA ARG A 107 11.54 11.62 20.56
C ARG A 107 12.87 11.36 19.85
N ALA A 108 12.95 11.65 18.56
CA ALA A 108 14.16 11.50 17.76
C ALA A 108 14.46 12.81 17.00
N PHE A 109 15.68 13.31 17.15
CA PHE A 109 16.11 14.51 16.44
C PHE A 109 16.49 14.17 14.99
N MET A 110 15.88 14.87 14.04
CA MET A 110 16.17 14.73 12.63
C MET A 110 17.23 15.77 12.20
N PRO A 111 18.45 15.35 11.84
CA PRO A 111 19.54 16.29 11.52
C PRO A 111 19.22 17.08 10.25
N SER A 112 19.04 18.40 10.39
CA SER A 112 18.58 19.33 9.34
C SER A 112 19.66 19.73 8.33
N ARG A 113 20.95 19.62 8.69
CA ARG A 113 22.09 19.88 7.81
C ARG A 113 23.27 18.97 8.18
N PHE A 114 23.74 18.18 7.22
CA PHE A 114 25.08 17.58 7.28
C PHE A 114 26.02 18.51 6.54
N ARG A 115 26.52 19.53 7.24
CA ARG A 115 27.53 20.46 6.72
C ARG A 115 28.87 19.75 6.55
#